data_AF-A0A1H4BZ98-F1
#
_entry.id   AF-A0A1H4BZ98-F1
#
_cell.length_a   1.000
_cell.length_b   1.000
_cell.length_c   1.000
_cell.angle_alpha   90.00
_cell.angle_beta   90.00
_cell.angle_gamma   90.00
#
_symmetry.space_group_name_H-M   'P 1'
#
loop_
_entity.id
_entity.type
_entity.pdbx_description
1 polymer ?
#
loop_
_entity_poly.entity_id
_entity_poly.type
_entity_poly.pdbx_seq_one_letter_code
_entity_poly.pdbx_strand_id
1 'polypeptide(L)'
;MKTVIIGAIINAVVLLAIAIINKVSEFKLERIKRKSEQEKEHENKKRELYSKLASSLNGFMEARYSVDQKKALQNDFYDAYDQVWIWGNDELIKTLGEFLQASLDGKTDSTLKDLHVKIILEMRKDLGMSVERISAVDYKFIKFN
;
A
#
# COMPACT_ATOMS: atom_id res chain seq x y z
N MET A 1 -29.10 -53.07 31.40
CA MET A 1 -29.65 -52.52 30.14
C MET A 1 -29.72 -50.99 30.14
N LYS A 2 -30.37 -50.34 31.12
CA LYS A 2 -30.47 -48.87 31.21
C LYS A 2 -29.12 -48.13 31.28
N THR A 3 -28.12 -48.66 32.01
CA THR A 3 -26.78 -48.07 32.13
C THR A 3 -25.99 -48.02 30.83
N VAL A 4 -26.15 -49.03 29.97
CA VAL A 4 -25.50 -49.09 28.65
C VAL A 4 -26.07 -48.03 27.70
N ILE A 5 -27.38 -47.81 27.75
CA ILE A 5 -28.07 -46.80 26.94
C ILE A 5 -27.64 -45.39 27.34
N ILE A 6 -27.53 -45.10 28.64
CA ILE A 6 -27.07 -43.80 29.15
C ILE A 6 -25.63 -43.52 28.71
N GLY A 7 -24.74 -44.50 28.80
CA GLY A 7 -23.35 -44.36 28.33
C GLY A 7 -23.25 -44.06 26.82
N ALA A 8 -24.09 -44.71 26.01
CA ALA A 8 -24.14 -44.47 24.57
C ALA A 8 -24.62 -43.04 24.23
N ILE A 9 -25.63 -42.54 24.94
CA ILE A 9 -26.15 -41.17 24.76
C ILE A 9 -25.08 -40.14 25.12
N ILE A 10 -24.38 -40.33 26.26
CA ILE A 10 -23.31 -39.42 26.68
C ILE A 10 -22.20 -39.37 25.62
N ASN A 11 -21.77 -40.53 25.11
CA ASN A 11 -20.72 -40.58 24.09
C ASN A 11 -21.16 -39.89 22.79
N ALA A 12 -22.40 -40.08 22.36
CA ALA A 12 -22.94 -39.41 21.17
C ALA A 12 -22.97 -37.88 21.33
N VAL A 13 -23.35 -37.38 22.50
CA VAL A 13 -23.34 -35.93 22.81
C VAL A 13 -21.91 -35.38 22.79
N VAL A 14 -20.94 -36.10 23.36
CA VAL A 14 -19.53 -35.68 23.34
C VAL A 14 -18.98 -35.63 21.92
N LEU A 15 -19.26 -36.65 21.09
CA LEU A 15 -18.83 -36.66 19.69
C LEU A 15 -19.46 -35.52 18.88
N LEU A 16 -20.73 -35.22 19.12
CA LEU A 16 -21.41 -34.08 18.49
C LEU A 16 -20.77 -32.76 18.91
N ALA A 17 -20.48 -32.58 20.20
CA ALA A 17 -19.82 -31.38 20.70
C ALA A 17 -18.43 -31.18 20.08
N ILE A 18 -17.63 -32.26 19.98
CA ILE A 18 -16.32 -32.24 19.31
C ILE A 18 -16.48 -31.84 17.83
N ALA A 19 -17.44 -32.43 17.11
CA ALA A 19 -17.70 -32.11 15.71
C ALA A 19 -18.07 -30.62 15.53
N ILE A 20 -18.90 -30.07 16.42
CA ILE A 20 -19.27 -28.65 16.40
C ILE A 20 -18.05 -27.76 16.67
N ILE A 21 -17.24 -28.09 17.68
CA ILE A 21 -16.02 -27.32 18.02
C ILE A 21 -15.04 -27.30 16.85
N ASN A 22 -14.83 -28.46 16.22
CA ASN A 22 -13.97 -28.58 15.05
C ASN A 22 -14.50 -27.72 13.91
N LYS A 23 -15.82 -27.77 13.64
CA LYS A 23 -16.42 -26.99 12.55
C LYS A 23 -16.34 -25.49 12.77
N VAL A 24 -16.56 -25.02 14.00
CA VAL A 24 -16.39 -23.60 14.36
C VAL A 24 -14.93 -23.17 14.21
N SER A 25 -13.99 -24.03 14.57
CA SER A 25 -12.55 -23.75 14.46
C SER A 25 -12.10 -23.66 13.01
N GLU A 26 -12.54 -24.59 12.15
CA GLU A 26 -12.34 -24.54 10.70
C GLU A 26 -12.85 -23.22 10.11
N PHE A 27 -14.07 -22.83 10.47
CA PHE A 27 -14.67 -21.59 9.96
C PHE A 27 -13.89 -20.34 10.39
N LYS A 28 -13.43 -20.30 11.65
CA LYS A 28 -12.57 -19.20 12.13
C LYS A 28 -11.24 -19.15 11.39
N LEU A 29 -10.60 -20.30 11.18
CA LEU A 29 -9.35 -20.38 10.43
C LEU A 29 -9.52 -19.91 8.99
N GLU A 30 -10.59 -20.33 8.32
CA GLU A 30 -10.88 -19.93 6.94
C GLU A 30 -11.13 -18.40 6.85
N ARG A 31 -11.87 -17.84 7.81
CA ARG A 31 -12.09 -16.38 7.88
C ARG A 31 -10.79 -15.61 8.07
N ILE A 32 -9.91 -16.08 8.96
CA ILE A 32 -8.60 -15.46 9.19
C ILE A 32 -7.74 -15.53 7.93
N LYS A 33 -7.70 -16.70 7.26
CA LYS A 33 -6.97 -16.87 6.00
C LYS A 33 -7.46 -15.90 4.93
N ARG A 34 -8.78 -15.83 4.70
CA ARG A 34 -9.38 -14.89 3.74
C ARG A 34 -9.02 -13.43 4.03
N LYS A 35 -9.09 -13.01 5.30
CA LYS A 35 -8.70 -11.65 5.69
C LYS A 35 -7.22 -11.37 5.41
N SER A 36 -6.34 -12.32 5.76
CA SER A 36 -4.90 -12.20 5.51
C SER A 36 -4.57 -12.17 4.01
N GLU A 37 -5.28 -12.93 3.19
CA GLU A 37 -5.11 -12.92 1.73
C GLU A 37 -5.54 -11.57 1.14
N GLN A 38 -6.68 -11.03 1.59
CA GLN A 38 -7.14 -9.70 1.18
C GLN A 38 -6.16 -8.59 1.58
N GLU A 39 -5.64 -8.63 2.81
CA GLU A 39 -4.63 -7.68 3.28
C GLU A 39 -3.35 -7.74 2.44
N LYS A 40 -2.87 -8.96 2.12
CA LYS A 40 -1.70 -9.15 1.24
C LYS A 40 -1.94 -8.63 -0.16
N GLU A 41 -3.10 -8.90 -0.75
CA GLU A 41 -3.45 -8.40 -2.08
C GLU A 41 -3.47 -6.86 -2.09
N HIS A 42 -4.10 -6.26 -1.09
CA HIS A 42 -4.15 -4.81 -0.92
C HIS A 42 -2.75 -4.20 -0.78
N GLU A 43 -1.88 -4.77 0.05
CA GLU A 43 -0.49 -4.34 0.18
C GLU A 43 0.29 -4.47 -1.13
N ASN A 44 0.10 -5.57 -1.86
CA ASN A 44 0.75 -5.77 -3.15
C ASN A 44 0.32 -4.71 -4.17
N LYS A 45 -0.98 -4.38 -4.21
CA LYS A 45 -1.49 -3.30 -5.08
C LYS A 45 -0.88 -1.96 -4.75
N LYS A 46 -0.77 -1.61 -3.47
CA LYS A 46 -0.05 -0.40 -3.03
C LYS A 46 1.42 -0.39 -3.48
N ARG A 47 2.14 -1.50 -3.31
CA ARG A 47 3.56 -1.60 -3.73
C ARG A 47 3.73 -1.43 -5.23
N GLU A 48 2.89 -2.09 -6.03
CA GLU A 48 2.87 -1.94 -7.50
C GLU A 48 2.62 -0.48 -7.90
N LEU A 49 1.59 0.13 -7.31
CA LEU A 49 1.21 1.51 -7.57
C LEU A 49 2.32 2.50 -7.20
N TYR A 50 2.88 2.39 -6.00
CA TYR A 50 3.90 3.32 -5.51
C TYR A 50 5.23 3.16 -6.24
N SER A 51 5.53 1.96 -6.74
CA SER A 51 6.64 1.76 -7.66
C SER A 51 6.45 2.53 -8.97
N LYS A 52 5.25 2.45 -9.58
CA LYS A 52 4.91 3.22 -10.80
C LYS A 52 4.92 4.72 -10.52
N LEU A 53 4.37 5.16 -9.38
CA LEU A 53 4.34 6.56 -9.01
C LEU A 53 5.76 7.11 -8.78
N ALA A 54 6.61 6.39 -8.04
CA ALA A 54 7.98 6.82 -7.76
C ALA A 54 8.85 6.91 -9.02
N SER A 55 8.67 5.99 -9.98
CA SER A 55 9.43 6.03 -11.25
C SER A 55 8.99 7.20 -12.13
N SER A 56 7.68 7.39 -12.28
CA SER A 56 7.06 8.44 -13.11
C SER A 56 7.21 9.86 -12.55
N LEU A 57 7.27 10.02 -11.23
CA LEU A 57 7.45 11.32 -10.56
C LEU A 57 8.73 12.06 -11.00
N ASN A 58 9.74 11.34 -11.51
CA ASN A 58 10.94 11.96 -12.06
C ASN A 58 10.71 12.75 -13.35
N GLY A 59 9.57 12.57 -14.04
CA GLY A 59 9.21 13.33 -15.24
C GLY A 59 9.10 14.84 -15.00
N PHE A 60 8.87 15.23 -13.75
CA PHE A 60 8.79 16.64 -13.32
C PHE A 60 10.14 17.26 -12.97
N MET A 61 11.24 16.48 -13.00
CA MET A 61 12.57 16.97 -12.65
C MET A 61 13.32 17.43 -13.91
N GLU A 62 13.86 18.64 -13.85
CA GLU A 62 14.45 19.35 -15.00
C GLU A 62 15.61 18.59 -15.69
N ALA A 63 16.34 17.76 -14.96
CA ALA A 63 17.74 17.49 -15.29
C ALA A 63 18.07 16.10 -15.89
N ARG A 64 17.10 15.19 -16.03
CA ARG A 64 17.39 13.75 -16.33
C ARG A 64 16.92 13.22 -17.69
N TYR A 65 15.94 13.86 -18.32
CA TYR A 65 15.22 13.27 -19.46
C TYR A 65 15.03 14.27 -20.59
N SER A 66 14.94 13.75 -21.83
CA SER A 66 14.50 14.54 -22.98
C SER A 66 13.05 15.02 -22.81
N VAL A 67 12.62 15.99 -23.62
CA VAL A 67 11.24 16.53 -23.57
C VAL A 67 10.19 15.42 -23.75
N ASP A 68 10.40 14.52 -24.72
CA ASP A 68 9.46 13.42 -24.99
C ASP A 68 9.41 12.42 -23.84
N GLN A 69 10.57 12.09 -23.26
CA GLN A 69 10.66 11.21 -22.09
C GLN A 69 9.97 11.82 -20.86
N LYS A 70 10.15 13.12 -20.62
CA LYS A 70 9.45 13.84 -19.53
C LYS A 70 7.94 13.73 -19.71
N LYS A 71 7.44 13.99 -20.93
CA LYS A 71 6.01 13.92 -21.24
C LYS A 71 5.43 12.51 -21.02
N ALA A 72 6.17 11.48 -21.46
CA ALA A 72 5.75 10.09 -21.22
C ALA A 72 5.67 9.77 -19.72
N LEU A 73 6.70 10.13 -18.95
CA LEU A 73 6.71 9.93 -17.49
C LEU A 73 5.61 10.73 -16.79
N GLN A 74 5.30 11.95 -17.24
CA GLN A 74 4.19 12.74 -16.69
C GLN A 74 2.83 12.09 -16.96
N ASN A 75 2.63 11.51 -18.15
CA ASN A 75 1.41 10.75 -18.43
C ASN A 75 1.29 9.52 -17.53
N ASP A 76 2.38 8.75 -17.37
CA ASP A 76 2.42 7.60 -16.46
C ASP A 76 2.13 8.02 -15.01
N PHE A 77 2.58 9.21 -14.61
CA PHE A 77 2.32 9.78 -13.30
C PHE A 77 0.83 10.09 -13.12
N TYR A 78 0.18 10.72 -14.10
CA TYR A 78 -1.26 11.03 -14.00
C TYR A 78 -2.11 9.76 -13.89
N ASP A 79 -1.78 8.73 -14.68
CA ASP A 79 -2.45 7.42 -14.57
C ASP A 79 -2.28 6.80 -13.17
N ALA A 80 -1.08 6.91 -12.59
CA ALA A 80 -0.82 6.43 -11.24
C ALA A 80 -1.52 7.29 -10.18
N TYR A 81 -1.54 8.61 -10.36
CA TYR A 81 -2.18 9.56 -9.45
C TYR A 81 -3.66 9.25 -9.26
N ASP A 82 -4.39 8.96 -10.34
CA ASP A 82 -5.82 8.58 -10.26
C ASP A 82 -6.03 7.31 -9.43
N GLN A 83 -5.11 6.35 -9.52
CA GLN A 83 -5.16 5.12 -8.73
C GLN A 83 -4.83 5.37 -7.24
N VAL A 84 -4.02 6.39 -6.92
CA VAL A 84 -3.72 6.74 -5.52
C VAL A 84 -4.98 7.18 -4.77
N TRP A 85 -5.98 7.75 -5.45
CA TRP A 85 -7.26 8.08 -4.80
C TRP A 85 -8.04 6.84 -4.31
N ILE A 86 -7.77 5.67 -4.88
CA ILE A 86 -8.43 4.42 -4.51
C ILE A 86 -7.62 3.70 -3.43
N TRP A 87 -6.30 3.65 -3.62
CA TRP A 87 -5.42 2.79 -2.83
C TRP A 87 -4.60 3.54 -1.78
N GLY A 88 -4.37 4.84 -1.94
CA GLY A 88 -3.51 5.63 -1.07
C GLY A 88 -4.18 6.15 0.18
N ASN A 89 -3.36 6.55 1.16
CA ASN A 89 -3.85 7.28 2.32
C ASN A 89 -4.03 8.78 2.04
N ASP A 90 -4.81 9.43 2.89
CA ASP A 90 -5.15 10.85 2.78
C ASP A 90 -3.91 11.76 2.74
N GLU A 91 -2.88 11.46 3.53
CA GLU A 91 -1.65 12.26 3.58
C GLU A 91 -0.89 12.22 2.25
N LEU A 92 -0.83 11.06 1.59
CA LEU A 92 -0.21 10.94 0.28
C LEU A 92 -1.02 11.69 -0.78
N ILE A 93 -2.34 11.56 -0.78
CA ILE A 93 -3.24 12.26 -1.71
C ILE A 93 -3.05 13.79 -1.58
N LYS A 94 -3.08 14.32 -0.35
CA LYS A 94 -2.85 15.75 -0.08
C LYS A 94 -1.49 16.20 -0.57
N THR A 95 -0.44 15.43 -0.28
CA THR A 95 0.93 15.77 -0.69
C THR A 95 1.10 15.77 -2.21
N LEU A 96 0.48 14.83 -2.92
CA LEU A 96 0.47 14.82 -4.39
C LEU A 96 -0.28 16.02 -4.96
N GLY A 97 -1.40 16.41 -4.35
CA GLY A 97 -2.12 17.64 -4.72
C GLY A 97 -1.27 18.90 -4.53
N GLU A 98 -0.58 19.03 -3.40
CA GLU A 98 0.37 20.12 -3.14
C GLU A 98 1.49 20.16 -4.20
N PHE A 99 2.05 18.99 -4.55
CA PHE A 99 3.08 18.87 -5.58
C PHE A 99 2.58 19.31 -6.96
N LEU A 100 1.41 18.82 -7.38
CA LEU A 100 0.82 19.19 -8.67
C LEU A 100 0.51 20.67 -8.75
N GLN A 101 -0.06 21.26 -7.71
CA GLN A 101 -0.32 22.69 -7.66
C GLN A 101 0.98 23.49 -7.73
N ALA A 102 2.02 23.09 -6.98
CA ALA A 102 3.32 23.74 -7.03
C ALA A 102 3.96 23.66 -8.43
N SER A 103 3.78 22.54 -9.14
CA SER A 103 4.26 22.38 -10.52
C SER A 103 3.52 23.28 -11.49
N LEU A 104 2.20 23.44 -11.34
CA LEU A 104 1.38 24.32 -12.18
C LEU A 104 1.68 25.80 -11.92
N ASP A 105 1.92 26.16 -10.67
CA ASP A 105 2.29 27.51 -10.24
C ASP A 105 3.71 27.91 -10.67
N GLY A 106 4.48 27.00 -11.26
CA GLY A 106 5.88 27.24 -11.63
C GLY A 106 6.77 27.54 -10.42
N LYS A 107 6.53 26.87 -9.28
CA LYS A 107 7.38 27.02 -8.09
C LYS A 107 8.81 26.58 -8.39
N THR A 108 9.73 27.01 -7.52
CA THR A 108 11.15 26.71 -7.67
C THR A 108 11.42 25.21 -7.68
N ASP A 109 12.48 24.81 -8.39
CA ASP A 109 12.97 23.42 -8.43
C ASP A 109 13.26 22.88 -7.01
N SER A 110 13.70 23.71 -6.07
CA SER A 110 13.87 23.33 -4.66
C SER A 110 12.56 22.90 -4.02
N THR A 111 11.49 23.69 -4.21
CA THR A 111 10.15 23.38 -3.67
C THR A 111 9.62 22.08 -4.25
N LEU A 112 9.78 21.87 -5.55
CA LEU A 112 9.35 20.63 -6.21
C LEU A 112 10.14 19.43 -5.71
N LYS A 113 11.44 19.57 -5.47
CA LYS A 113 12.28 18.52 -4.88
C LYS A 113 11.87 18.19 -3.45
N ASP A 114 11.57 19.18 -2.62
CA ASP A 114 11.12 18.94 -1.25
C ASP A 114 9.79 18.17 -1.23
N LEU A 115 8.83 18.58 -2.05
CA LEU A 115 7.55 17.89 -2.21
C LEU A 115 7.72 16.50 -2.82
N HIS A 116 8.62 16.33 -3.78
CA HIS A 116 8.97 15.02 -4.34
C HIS A 116 9.46 14.06 -3.25
N VAL A 117 10.38 14.52 -2.40
CA VAL A 117 10.90 13.66 -1.31
C VAL A 117 9.81 13.40 -0.27
N LYS A 118 8.96 14.39 0.03
CA LYS A 118 7.79 14.21 0.91
C LYS A 118 6.86 13.12 0.39
N ILE A 119 6.55 13.09 -0.91
CA ILE A 119 5.75 12.03 -1.54
C ILE A 119 6.37 10.65 -1.32
N ILE A 120 7.69 10.53 -1.52
CA ILE A 120 8.42 9.26 -1.30
C ILE A 120 8.33 8.80 0.16
N LEU A 121 8.44 9.73 1.12
CA LEU A 121 8.33 9.42 2.53
C LEU A 121 6.89 9.03 2.93
N GLU A 122 5.87 9.68 2.39
CA GLU A 122 4.47 9.31 2.63
C GLU A 122 4.14 7.92 2.06
N MET A 123 4.60 7.60 0.85
CA MET A 123 4.45 6.24 0.29
C MET A 123 5.09 5.18 1.20
N ARG A 124 6.26 5.47 1.78
CA ARG A 124 6.92 4.56 2.72
C ARG A 124 6.12 4.37 4.00
N LYS A 125 5.62 5.46 4.60
CA LYS A 125 4.78 5.40 5.80
C LYS A 125 3.53 4.56 5.54
N ASP A 126 2.87 4.78 4.41
CA ASP A 126 1.65 4.07 4.05
C ASP A 126 1.89 2.57 3.76
N LEU A 127 3.11 2.19 3.33
CA LEU A 127 3.56 0.79 3.24
C LEU A 127 4.02 0.20 4.59
N GLY A 128 3.85 0.92 5.71
CA GLY A 128 4.29 0.49 7.03
C GLY A 128 5.81 0.48 7.23
N MET A 129 6.56 1.16 6.36
CA MET A 129 8.02 1.27 6.49
C MET A 129 8.40 2.39 7.44
N SER A 130 9.38 2.14 8.31
CA SER A 130 9.93 3.20 9.16
C SER A 130 10.63 4.29 8.34
N VAL A 131 10.40 5.52 8.75
CA VAL A 131 11.02 6.75 8.22
C VAL A 131 11.77 7.53 9.32
N GLU A 132 11.99 6.94 10.49
CA GLU A 132 12.65 7.64 11.60
C GLU A 132 14.15 7.86 11.38
N ARG A 133 14.77 7.00 10.56
CA ARG A 133 16.22 6.99 10.31
C ARG A 133 16.62 7.60 8.97
N ILE A 134 15.64 8.03 8.18
CA ILE A 134 15.86 8.68 6.88
C ILE A 134 14.99 9.91 6.80
N SER A 135 15.50 10.94 6.15
CA SER A 135 14.87 12.25 6.08
C SER A 135 15.01 12.82 4.68
N ALA A 136 14.43 14.00 4.46
CA ALA A 136 14.49 14.64 3.15
C ALA A 136 15.93 14.89 2.67
N VAL A 137 16.86 15.14 3.60
CA VAL A 137 18.27 15.42 3.28
C VAL A 137 19.03 14.19 2.79
N ASP A 138 18.54 12.98 3.07
CA ASP A 138 19.18 11.72 2.68
C ASP A 138 18.88 11.36 1.22
N TYR A 139 17.79 11.89 0.65
CA TYR A 139 17.43 11.68 -0.74
C TYR A 139 18.29 12.56 -1.66
N LYS A 140 18.98 11.95 -2.63
CA LYS A 140 19.88 12.66 -3.54
C LYS A 140 19.37 12.66 -4.97
N PHE A 141 19.19 13.86 -5.52
CA PHE A 141 18.94 14.06 -6.94
C PHE A 141 20.26 14.01 -7.71
N ILE A 142 20.67 12.80 -8.11
CA ILE A 142 21.90 12.57 -8.89
C ILE A 142 21.64 12.80 -10.38
N LYS A 143 22.59 13.43 -11.07
CA LYS A 143 22.69 13.47 -12.54
C LYS A 143 24.13 13.07 -12.89
N PHE A 144 24.29 12.10 -13.78
CA PHE A 144 25.60 11.77 -14.34
C PHE A 144 25.84 12.68 -15.55
N ASN A 145 27.00 13.32 -15.58
CA ASN A 145 27.46 14.11 -16.73
C ASN A 145 28.07 13.20 -17.79
#